data_AF-A0A953EUC6-F1
#
_entry.id   AF-A0A953EUC6-F1
#
_cell.length_a   1.000
_cell.length_b   1.000
_cell.length_c   1.000
_cell.angle_alpha   90.00
_cell.angle_beta   90.00
_cell.angle_gamma   90.00
#
_symmetry.space_group_name_H-M   'P 1'
#
loop_
_entity.id
_entity.type
_entity.pdbx_description
1 polymer ?
#
loop_
_entity_poly.entity_id
_entity_poly.type
_entity_poly.pdbx_seq_one_letter_code
_entity_poly.pdbx_strand_id
1 'polypeptide(L)'
;MNPLWMLCLTLASLEKQGSFEKPTMEQPAVKLMNTATETLYRRLLPKVDDPHIQSVLDDPQLIIYTDSEMPKAYQFWDGAFPGVHSATYNISANDSEPFGNGNVEFPWGTPAGAHRAASVKPFRFLLLPKDQQGRRLPIVWYQKPGRTDGATGYGWTYPVGTIFGEILTLRGPDGYDYAFELRVRTRESGDWAVDVFRPFPTADDLAKRITELKPNWQQQPQLAQLMNHLSQPLPARRFSLTDYQPGRRVFQQSMGQDVLPAVGDDQLVATLLETTTFRSAHSTAWRVGAGGVSTAAPTTTAAFHIVPANYDAGFVEVDRQSCRRCHETTNQNVDRFNAGRDWYGRIRGSDGIFSFHPFSRESISGNGYSVGVRIRYDLQQAGVIAKYDPARHPQSIYSSIPYLVE
;
A
#
# COMPACT_ATOMS: atom_id res chain seq x y z
N MET A 1 43.01 40.17 -6.18
CA MET A 1 42.85 41.54 -6.71
C MET A 1 41.98 41.44 -7.94
N ASN A 2 40.79 42.06 -7.88
CA ASN A 2 39.84 42.31 -8.98
C ASN A 2 40.37 43.48 -9.84
N PRO A 3 39.96 43.66 -11.12
CA PRO A 3 38.59 44.09 -11.50
C PRO A 3 38.04 43.35 -12.76
N LEU A 4 36.75 43.05 -12.99
CA LEU A 4 35.47 43.79 -12.95
C LEU A 4 35.35 44.95 -13.96
N TRP A 5 34.71 44.68 -15.12
CA TRP A 5 33.52 45.37 -15.68
C TRP A 5 33.46 45.43 -17.22
N MET A 6 32.22 45.34 -17.72
CA MET A 6 31.67 45.94 -18.96
C MET A 6 31.66 45.10 -20.25
N LEU A 7 30.53 44.41 -20.49
CA LEU A 7 29.80 44.59 -21.73
C LEU A 7 28.30 44.36 -21.50
N CYS A 8 27.55 45.43 -21.71
CA CYS A 8 26.10 45.54 -21.66
C CYS A 8 25.70 46.12 -23.00
N LEU A 9 24.83 45.46 -23.78
CA LEU A 9 23.79 46.07 -24.63
C LEU A 9 23.08 45.04 -25.53
N THR A 10 21.77 44.95 -25.28
CA THR A 10 20.64 44.83 -26.24
C THR A 10 20.53 43.66 -27.21
N LEU A 11 19.50 42.84 -26.98
CA LEU A 11 18.47 42.53 -27.99
C LEU A 11 17.12 42.33 -27.30
N ALA A 12 16.31 43.38 -27.34
CA ALA A 12 14.88 43.32 -27.08
C ALA A 12 14.14 43.04 -28.40
N SER A 13 12.98 42.39 -28.28
CA SER A 13 11.93 42.25 -29.31
C SER A 13 12.12 41.15 -30.34
N LEU A 14 11.62 39.95 -30.01
CA LEU A 14 11.08 38.99 -30.97
C LEU A 14 9.80 38.37 -30.40
N GLU A 15 8.69 38.87 -30.95
CA GLU A 15 7.44 38.17 -31.26
C GLU A 15 6.72 37.41 -30.13
N LYS A 16 5.68 38.09 -29.61
CA LYS A 16 4.42 37.48 -29.21
C LYS A 16 3.86 36.66 -30.39
N GLN A 17 4.20 35.38 -30.47
CA GLN A 17 3.38 34.41 -31.20
C GLN A 17 2.33 33.86 -30.25
N GLY A 18 1.07 34.09 -30.61
CA GLY A 18 -0.08 33.67 -29.82
C GLY A 18 -0.02 32.19 -29.51
N SER A 19 0.08 31.87 -28.21
CA SER A 19 -0.18 30.53 -27.72
C SER A 19 -1.66 30.24 -27.98
N PHE A 20 -1.94 29.53 -29.08
CA PHE A 20 -3.16 28.75 -29.18
C PHE A 20 -3.11 27.74 -28.03
N GLU A 21 -3.69 28.10 -26.89
CA GLU A 21 -4.06 27.14 -25.85
C GLU A 21 -5.03 26.17 -26.53
N LYS A 22 -4.49 25.06 -27.06
CA LYS A 22 -5.31 23.92 -27.42
C LYS A 22 -6.03 23.53 -26.14
N PRO A 23 -7.38 23.53 -26.12
CA PRO A 23 -8.11 23.12 -24.93
C PRO A 23 -7.61 21.73 -24.56
N THR A 24 -7.01 21.63 -23.38
CA THR A 24 -6.60 20.37 -22.79
C THR A 24 -7.89 19.57 -22.62
N MET A 25 -8.11 18.55 -23.45
CA MET A 25 -9.24 17.65 -23.27
C MET A 25 -9.00 16.91 -21.96
N GLU A 26 -9.61 17.41 -20.90
CA GLU A 26 -9.51 16.81 -19.58
C GLU A 26 -10.13 15.41 -19.64
N GLN A 27 -9.30 14.39 -19.46
CA GLN A 27 -9.79 13.01 -19.45
C GLN A 27 -10.75 12.83 -18.28
N PRO A 28 -11.92 12.19 -18.49
CA PRO A 28 -12.87 11.99 -17.42
C PRO A 28 -12.25 11.18 -16.27
N ALA A 29 -12.68 11.51 -15.05
CA ALA A 29 -12.32 10.73 -13.87
C ALA A 29 -12.79 9.27 -14.02
N VAL A 30 -11.92 8.33 -13.66
CA VAL A 30 -12.22 6.90 -13.75
C VAL A 30 -12.73 6.44 -12.41
N LYS A 31 -13.92 5.84 -12.41
CA LYS A 31 -14.56 5.31 -11.20
C LYS A 31 -14.73 3.81 -11.34
N LEU A 32 -14.26 3.07 -10.35
CA LEU A 32 -14.40 1.61 -10.31
C LEU A 32 -15.61 1.14 -9.49
N MET A 33 -16.17 2.06 -8.69
CA MET A 33 -17.34 1.85 -7.85
C MET A 33 -18.37 2.94 -8.13
N ASN A 34 -19.59 2.75 -7.62
CA ASN A 34 -20.63 3.76 -7.73
C ASN A 34 -20.30 5.01 -6.88
N THR A 35 -20.90 6.15 -7.22
CA THR A 35 -20.64 7.45 -6.57
C THR A 35 -20.94 7.45 -5.06
N ALA A 36 -21.97 6.73 -4.60
CA ALA A 36 -22.32 6.69 -3.18
C ALA A 36 -21.24 5.97 -2.37
N THR A 37 -20.78 4.81 -2.85
CA THR A 37 -19.68 4.05 -2.24
C THR A 37 -18.37 4.84 -2.29
N GLU A 38 -18.05 5.49 -3.41
CA GLU A 38 -16.85 6.34 -3.50
C GLU A 38 -16.89 7.51 -2.52
N THR A 39 -18.06 8.15 -2.37
CA THR A 39 -18.25 9.26 -1.41
C THR A 39 -18.01 8.81 0.02
N LEU A 40 -18.43 7.59 0.38
CA LEU A 40 -18.18 7.01 1.70
C LEU A 40 -16.68 6.82 1.92
N TYR A 41 -15.95 6.24 0.97
CA TYR A 41 -14.50 6.06 1.08
C TYR A 41 -13.70 7.37 1.07
N ARG A 42 -14.15 8.38 0.30
CA ARG A 42 -13.51 9.70 0.31
C ARG A 42 -13.58 10.39 1.67
N ARG A 43 -14.65 10.17 2.45
CA ARG A 43 -14.76 10.68 3.83
C ARG A 43 -13.76 10.03 4.79
N LEU A 44 -13.24 8.85 4.44
CA LEU A 44 -12.25 8.12 5.22
C LEU A 44 -10.82 8.48 4.84
N LEU A 45 -10.61 9.38 3.86
CA LEU A 45 -9.27 9.88 3.55
C LEU A 45 -8.83 10.85 4.66
N PRO A 46 -7.73 10.57 5.36
CA PRO A 46 -7.28 11.43 6.45
C PRO A 46 -6.75 12.77 5.91
N LYS A 47 -6.79 13.80 6.74
CA LYS A 47 -5.95 14.98 6.51
C LYS A 47 -4.50 14.64 6.84
N VAL A 48 -3.57 15.04 5.99
CA VAL A 48 -2.14 14.76 6.13
C VAL A 48 -1.34 16.06 6.17
N ASP A 49 -0.31 16.10 7.01
CA ASP A 49 0.67 17.19 7.10
C ASP A 49 1.80 16.98 6.10
N ASP A 50 1.41 16.75 4.84
CA ASP A 50 2.30 16.69 3.68
C ASP A 50 1.52 17.29 2.50
N PRO A 51 1.90 18.48 2.01
CA PRO A 51 1.15 19.15 0.95
C PRO A 51 1.04 18.34 -0.34
N HIS A 52 2.06 17.55 -0.68
CA HIS A 52 2.04 16.72 -1.88
C HIS A 52 1.05 15.57 -1.71
N ILE A 53 1.12 14.82 -0.61
CA ILE A 53 0.17 13.72 -0.36
C ILE A 53 -1.24 14.25 -0.15
N GLN A 54 -1.42 15.39 0.52
CA GLN A 54 -2.74 16.02 0.65
C GLN A 54 -3.33 16.35 -0.73
N SER A 55 -2.52 16.88 -1.66
CA SER A 55 -2.96 17.15 -3.03
C SER A 55 -3.37 15.89 -3.79
N VAL A 56 -2.73 14.74 -3.52
CA VAL A 56 -3.11 13.43 -4.09
C VAL A 56 -4.45 12.97 -3.55
N LEU A 57 -4.68 13.10 -2.25
CA LEU A 57 -5.94 12.70 -1.60
C LEU A 57 -7.12 13.58 -2.05
N ASP A 58 -6.85 14.86 -2.31
CA ASP A 58 -7.83 15.83 -2.80
C ASP A 58 -8.04 15.75 -4.33
N ASP A 59 -7.23 14.98 -5.07
CA ASP A 59 -7.32 14.89 -6.54
C ASP A 59 -8.64 14.21 -6.97
N PRO A 60 -9.45 14.86 -7.83
CA PRO A 60 -10.71 14.28 -8.31
C PRO A 60 -10.50 13.07 -9.25
N GLN A 61 -9.30 12.90 -9.81
CA GLN A 61 -8.91 11.76 -10.64
C GLN A 61 -8.37 10.57 -9.82
N LEU A 62 -8.28 10.69 -8.49
CA LEU A 62 -7.90 9.60 -7.60
C LEU A 62 -8.84 8.41 -7.79
N ILE A 63 -8.31 7.27 -8.24
CA ILE A 63 -9.08 6.05 -8.48
C ILE A 63 -9.13 5.27 -7.18
N ILE A 64 -10.29 5.24 -6.51
CA ILE A 64 -10.51 4.46 -5.28
C ILE A 64 -11.11 3.10 -5.62
N TYR A 65 -10.66 2.04 -4.92
CA TYR A 65 -11.14 0.67 -5.11
C TYR A 65 -10.95 -0.22 -3.88
N THR A 66 -11.71 -1.31 -3.86
CA THR A 66 -11.65 -2.38 -2.84
C THR A 66 -11.38 -3.73 -3.50
N ASP A 67 -11.35 -4.80 -2.70
CA ASP A 67 -11.29 -6.18 -3.22
C ASP A 67 -12.56 -6.57 -4.02
N SER A 68 -13.66 -5.80 -3.94
CA SER A 68 -14.87 -6.01 -4.76
C SER A 68 -14.67 -5.63 -6.23
N GLU A 69 -13.95 -4.51 -6.47
CA GLU A 69 -13.66 -4.00 -7.81
C GLU A 69 -12.36 -4.58 -8.38
N MET A 70 -11.41 -4.88 -7.50
CA MET A 70 -10.07 -5.39 -7.81
C MET A 70 -9.72 -6.57 -6.88
N PRO A 71 -10.34 -7.74 -7.06
CA PRO A 71 -10.12 -8.89 -6.19
C PRO A 71 -8.67 -9.39 -6.24
N LYS A 72 -8.24 -10.07 -5.17
CA LYS A 72 -6.91 -10.68 -5.12
C LYS A 72 -6.82 -11.82 -6.13
N ALA A 73 -5.98 -11.65 -7.15
CA ALA A 73 -5.78 -12.63 -8.21
C ALA A 73 -4.30 -12.99 -8.37
N TYR A 74 -4.00 -14.27 -8.56
CA TYR A 74 -2.68 -14.75 -8.89
C TYR A 74 -2.67 -15.51 -10.22
N GLN A 75 -1.47 -15.75 -10.72
CA GLN A 75 -1.24 -16.42 -11.99
C GLN A 75 -0.69 -17.82 -11.73
N PHE A 76 -1.24 -18.82 -12.41
CA PHE A 76 -0.74 -20.19 -12.43
C PHE A 76 -0.65 -20.61 -13.90
N TRP A 77 0.54 -20.96 -14.37
CA TRP A 77 0.76 -21.31 -15.78
C TRP A 77 1.30 -22.71 -15.94
N ASP A 78 1.87 -23.26 -14.87
CA ASP A 78 2.32 -24.63 -14.79
C ASP A 78 1.09 -25.57 -14.60
N GLY A 79 1.17 -26.82 -15.06
CA GLY A 79 0.19 -27.86 -14.72
C GLY A 79 -1.15 -27.85 -15.49
N ALA A 80 -2.15 -28.52 -14.91
CA ALA A 80 -3.41 -28.86 -15.59
C ALA A 80 -4.41 -27.68 -15.70
N PHE A 81 -4.21 -26.62 -14.91
CA PHE A 81 -5.18 -25.53 -14.77
C PHE A 81 -4.57 -24.13 -15.01
N PRO A 82 -3.94 -23.88 -16.18
CA PRO A 82 -3.32 -22.60 -16.46
C PRO A 82 -4.36 -21.47 -16.52
N GLY A 83 -4.07 -20.34 -15.87
CA GLY A 83 -4.96 -19.19 -15.84
C GLY A 83 -4.67 -18.19 -14.72
N VAL A 84 -5.63 -17.29 -14.55
CA VAL A 84 -5.68 -16.36 -13.41
C VAL A 84 -6.72 -16.88 -12.42
N HIS A 85 -6.34 -16.96 -11.16
CA HIS A 85 -7.12 -17.62 -10.11
C HIS A 85 -7.33 -16.68 -8.93
N SER A 86 -8.47 -16.83 -8.25
CA SER A 86 -8.75 -16.13 -7.01
C SER A 86 -7.82 -16.61 -5.90
N ALA A 87 -7.20 -15.69 -5.16
CA ALA A 87 -6.36 -16.03 -4.01
C ALA A 87 -7.12 -16.82 -2.93
N THR A 88 -8.44 -16.64 -2.84
CA THR A 88 -9.29 -17.30 -1.83
C THR A 88 -9.88 -18.62 -2.30
N TYR A 89 -9.48 -19.12 -3.47
CA TYR A 89 -9.93 -20.40 -3.99
C TYR A 89 -8.77 -21.40 -4.07
N ASN A 90 -9.06 -22.67 -3.77
CA ASN A 90 -8.09 -23.75 -3.81
C ASN A 90 -8.34 -24.71 -4.99
N ILE A 91 -7.35 -24.86 -5.86
CA ILE A 91 -7.34 -25.75 -7.02
C ILE A 91 -6.96 -27.19 -6.64
N SER A 92 -6.25 -27.42 -5.52
CA SER A 92 -5.72 -28.75 -5.16
C SER A 92 -5.71 -29.01 -3.64
N ALA A 93 -6.83 -28.73 -2.95
CA ALA A 93 -6.94 -29.00 -1.52
C ALA A 93 -6.75 -30.49 -1.22
N ASN A 94 -5.76 -30.83 -0.38
CA ASN A 94 -5.87 -31.96 0.52
C ASN A 94 -6.25 -31.44 1.92
N ASP A 95 -6.65 -32.34 2.81
CA ASP A 95 -7.10 -31.97 4.17
C ASP A 95 -6.04 -31.23 4.99
N SER A 96 -4.76 -31.32 4.62
CA SER A 96 -3.65 -30.62 5.31
C SER A 96 -3.34 -29.22 4.78
N GLU A 97 -3.77 -28.87 3.56
CA GLU A 97 -3.50 -27.57 2.93
C GLU A 97 -4.76 -26.95 2.31
N PRO A 98 -5.59 -26.23 3.09
CA PRO A 98 -6.91 -25.82 2.67
C PRO A 98 -6.92 -24.78 1.54
N PHE A 99 -5.82 -24.09 1.24
CA PHE A 99 -5.75 -23.08 0.17
C PHE A 99 -4.76 -23.39 -0.98
N GLY A 100 -3.74 -24.22 -0.74
CA GLY A 100 -2.76 -24.60 -1.77
C GLY A 100 -2.03 -23.43 -2.45
N ASN A 101 -2.02 -22.23 -1.86
CA ASN A 101 -1.33 -21.09 -2.44
C ASN A 101 -0.84 -20.11 -1.35
N GLY A 102 0.33 -19.51 -1.56
CA GLY A 102 0.93 -18.59 -0.58
C GLY A 102 0.20 -17.25 -0.44
N ASN A 103 -0.75 -16.91 -1.32
CA ASN A 103 -1.34 -15.57 -1.34
C ASN A 103 -2.28 -15.25 -0.17
N VAL A 104 -2.64 -16.24 0.64
CA VAL A 104 -3.46 -16.08 1.85
C VAL A 104 -2.66 -16.18 3.14
N GLU A 105 -1.41 -16.62 3.07
CA GLU A 105 -0.54 -16.77 4.23
C GLU A 105 0.28 -15.51 4.51
N PHE A 106 0.72 -15.33 5.75
CA PHE A 106 1.68 -14.29 6.09
C PHE A 106 3.02 -14.56 5.36
N PRO A 107 3.64 -13.54 4.72
CA PRO A 107 3.36 -12.11 4.86
C PRO A 107 2.50 -11.49 3.74
N TRP A 108 1.83 -12.30 2.91
CA TRP A 108 1.10 -11.83 1.73
C TRP A 108 -0.42 -11.72 1.93
N GLY A 109 -1.01 -12.52 2.82
CA GLY A 109 -2.47 -12.65 2.95
C GLY A 109 -3.21 -11.35 3.26
N THR A 110 -2.62 -10.53 4.11
CA THR A 110 -3.21 -9.31 4.66
C THR A 110 -2.22 -8.14 4.59
N PRO A 111 -2.68 -6.89 4.76
CA PRO A 111 -1.77 -5.76 4.93
C PRO A 111 -0.73 -6.04 6.02
N ALA A 112 0.50 -5.56 5.82
CA ALA A 112 1.59 -5.71 6.78
C ALA A 112 1.14 -5.27 8.18
N GLY A 113 1.50 -6.04 9.23
CA GLY A 113 1.04 -5.77 10.60
C GLY A 113 -0.41 -6.14 10.92
N ALA A 114 -1.26 -6.45 9.94
CA ALA A 114 -2.68 -6.76 10.17
C ALA A 114 -3.01 -8.26 10.20
N HIS A 115 -2.01 -9.15 10.15
CA HIS A 115 -2.21 -10.61 10.05
C HIS A 115 -2.84 -11.26 11.29
N ARG A 116 -2.65 -10.69 12.49
CA ARG A 116 -3.37 -11.08 13.72
C ARG A 116 -4.40 -10.06 14.16
N ALA A 117 -4.52 -8.96 13.42
CA ALA A 117 -5.38 -7.85 13.80
C ALA A 117 -6.85 -8.16 13.50
N ALA A 118 -7.72 -7.85 14.44
CA ALA A 118 -9.17 -7.94 14.23
C ALA A 118 -9.71 -6.65 13.58
N SER A 119 -10.81 -6.78 12.84
CA SER A 119 -11.63 -5.64 12.37
C SER A 119 -10.91 -4.61 11.50
N VAL A 120 -9.79 -4.97 10.86
CA VAL A 120 -9.11 -4.10 9.89
C VAL A 120 -9.76 -4.23 8.53
N LYS A 121 -10.17 -3.11 7.96
CA LYS A 121 -10.66 -3.03 6.59
C LYS A 121 -9.74 -2.14 5.76
N PRO A 122 -9.02 -2.68 4.77
CA PRO A 122 -8.27 -1.87 3.83
C PRO A 122 -9.17 -1.40 2.67
N PHE A 123 -8.94 -0.19 2.20
CA PHE A 123 -9.28 0.21 0.83
C PHE A 123 -8.08 0.92 0.20
N ARG A 124 -8.11 1.06 -1.12
CA ARG A 124 -6.91 1.46 -1.87
C ARG A 124 -7.23 2.55 -2.85
N PHE A 125 -6.18 3.25 -3.24
CA PHE A 125 -6.26 4.25 -4.28
C PHE A 125 -5.05 4.20 -5.21
N LEU A 126 -5.25 4.75 -6.40
CA LEU A 126 -4.25 4.90 -7.44
C LEU A 126 -4.38 6.30 -8.06
N LEU A 127 -3.26 7.01 -8.13
CA LEU A 127 -3.12 8.20 -8.97
C LEU A 127 -2.02 7.94 -10.01
N LEU A 128 -2.35 8.17 -11.28
CA LEU A 128 -1.43 8.01 -12.39
C LEU A 128 -0.87 9.39 -12.81
N PRO A 129 0.43 9.48 -13.12
CA PRO A 129 1.05 10.71 -13.55
C PRO A 129 0.51 11.13 -14.93
N LYS A 130 0.64 12.41 -15.23
CA LYS A 130 0.28 12.98 -16.53
C LYS A 130 1.54 13.33 -17.32
N ASP A 131 1.46 13.23 -18.65
CA ASP A 131 2.49 13.74 -19.54
C ASP A 131 2.45 15.26 -19.66
N GLN A 132 3.37 15.83 -20.45
CA GLN A 132 3.45 17.28 -20.68
C GLN A 132 2.20 17.88 -21.35
N GLN A 133 1.35 17.04 -21.96
CA GLN A 133 0.08 17.42 -22.57
C GLN A 133 -1.11 17.21 -21.63
N GLY A 134 -0.86 16.88 -20.36
CA GLY A 134 -1.89 16.62 -19.36
C GLY A 134 -2.60 15.28 -19.52
N ARG A 135 -2.13 14.39 -20.39
CA ARG A 135 -2.72 13.06 -20.61
C ARG A 135 -2.18 12.08 -19.59
N ARG A 136 -3.05 11.24 -19.05
CA ARG A 136 -2.66 10.18 -18.12
C ARG A 136 -1.68 9.20 -18.79
N LEU A 137 -0.59 8.88 -18.09
CA LEU A 137 0.31 7.79 -18.45
C LEU A 137 -0.27 6.46 -17.95
N PRO A 138 -0.48 5.46 -18.84
CA PRO A 138 -1.14 4.21 -18.47
C PRO A 138 -0.21 3.27 -17.69
N ILE A 139 -0.77 2.34 -16.94
CA ILE A 139 -0.05 1.14 -16.48
C ILE A 139 0.13 0.21 -17.68
N VAL A 140 1.35 -0.22 -17.95
CA VAL A 140 1.63 -1.06 -19.12
C VAL A 140 1.70 -2.52 -18.74
N TRP A 141 0.96 -3.36 -19.45
CA TRP A 141 1.02 -4.82 -19.31
C TRP A 141 1.71 -5.47 -20.51
N TYR A 142 2.34 -6.61 -20.28
CA TYR A 142 3.07 -7.36 -21.29
C TYR A 142 3.01 -8.85 -20.98
N GLN A 143 3.21 -9.65 -22.02
CA GLN A 143 3.43 -11.09 -21.89
C GLN A 143 4.90 -11.33 -21.59
N LYS A 144 5.19 -12.28 -20.71
CA LYS A 144 6.54 -12.70 -20.36
C LYS A 144 6.65 -14.22 -20.41
N PRO A 145 7.70 -14.78 -21.03
CA PRO A 145 7.94 -16.21 -20.95
C PRO A 145 8.18 -16.63 -19.49
N GLY A 146 7.61 -17.78 -19.11
CA GLY A 146 7.85 -18.44 -17.84
C GLY A 146 9.29 -18.96 -17.80
N ARG A 147 9.98 -18.76 -16.66
CA ARG A 147 11.39 -19.16 -16.52
C ARG A 147 11.60 -20.67 -16.38
N THR A 148 10.56 -21.41 -15.98
CA THR A 148 10.68 -22.82 -15.58
C THR A 148 10.03 -23.80 -16.54
N ASP A 149 8.97 -23.39 -17.25
CA ASP A 149 8.09 -24.27 -18.02
C ASP A 149 7.84 -23.79 -19.46
N GLY A 150 8.36 -22.61 -19.83
CA GLY A 150 8.11 -21.98 -21.14
C GLY A 150 6.70 -21.41 -21.32
N ALA A 151 5.81 -21.55 -20.33
CA ALA A 151 4.46 -21.01 -20.42
C ALA A 151 4.47 -19.48 -20.32
N THR A 152 3.75 -18.80 -21.21
CA THR A 152 3.72 -17.34 -21.24
C THR A 152 2.79 -16.81 -20.15
N GLY A 153 3.37 -16.14 -19.15
CA GLY A 153 2.61 -15.40 -18.14
C GLY A 153 2.49 -13.92 -18.47
N TYR A 154 1.96 -13.14 -17.53
CA TYR A 154 1.77 -11.71 -17.65
C TYR A 154 2.58 -10.94 -16.60
N GLY A 155 3.09 -9.80 -17.01
CA GLY A 155 3.66 -8.77 -16.14
C GLY A 155 3.00 -7.43 -16.42
N TRP A 156 3.09 -6.53 -15.46
CA TRP A 156 2.77 -5.12 -15.64
C TRP A 156 3.70 -4.26 -14.80
N THR A 157 3.91 -3.03 -15.26
CA THR A 157 4.74 -2.03 -14.58
C THR A 157 4.08 -0.65 -14.66
N TYR A 158 4.51 0.22 -13.77
CA TYR A 158 3.90 1.52 -13.52
C TYR A 158 4.81 2.64 -14.03
N PRO A 159 4.25 3.71 -14.62
CA PRO A 159 5.05 4.87 -14.98
C PRO A 159 5.61 5.56 -13.71
N VAL A 160 6.82 6.12 -13.81
CA VAL A 160 7.42 6.96 -12.77
C VAL A 160 6.48 8.10 -12.42
N GLY A 161 6.26 8.31 -11.12
CA GLY A 161 5.26 9.24 -10.58
C GLY A 161 3.91 8.62 -10.27
N THR A 162 3.70 7.33 -10.56
CA THR A 162 2.52 6.60 -10.06
C THR A 162 2.49 6.58 -8.55
N ILE A 163 1.34 6.88 -7.95
CA ILE A 163 1.13 6.81 -6.50
C ILE A 163 0.08 5.76 -6.21
N PHE A 164 0.44 4.75 -5.41
CA PHE A 164 -0.49 3.81 -4.80
C PHE A 164 -0.66 4.13 -3.32
N GLY A 165 -1.90 4.07 -2.86
CA GLY A 165 -2.23 4.19 -1.46
C GLY A 165 -3.04 3.02 -0.92
N GLU A 166 -2.86 2.75 0.36
CA GLU A 166 -3.71 1.87 1.15
C GLU A 166 -4.11 2.61 2.43
N ILE A 167 -5.41 2.75 2.66
CA ILE A 167 -5.96 3.25 3.91
C ILE A 167 -6.41 2.04 4.72
N LEU A 168 -5.93 1.95 5.95
CA LEU A 168 -6.41 0.97 6.93
C LEU A 168 -7.40 1.64 7.87
N THR A 169 -8.59 1.05 7.98
CA THR A 169 -9.61 1.48 8.92
C THR A 169 -9.89 0.42 9.96
N LEU A 170 -10.35 0.85 11.13
CA LEU A 170 -10.95 -0.02 12.14
C LEU A 170 -12.37 0.43 12.44
N ARG A 171 -13.26 -0.52 12.74
CA ARG A 171 -14.65 -0.20 13.10
C ARG A 171 -14.74 0.17 14.58
N GLY A 172 -15.30 1.34 14.87
CA GLY A 172 -15.67 1.76 16.23
C GLY A 172 -16.94 1.08 16.75
N PRO A 173 -17.23 1.22 18.06
CA PRO A 173 -18.44 0.67 18.69
C PRO A 173 -19.74 1.32 18.18
N ASP A 174 -19.64 2.51 17.60
CA ASP A 174 -20.71 3.23 16.90
C ASP A 174 -21.03 2.66 15.50
N GLY A 175 -20.25 1.69 15.04
CA GLY A 175 -20.38 1.11 13.71
C GLY A 175 -19.80 1.99 12.60
N TYR A 176 -19.03 3.05 12.91
CA TYR A 176 -18.28 3.88 11.95
C TYR A 176 -16.85 3.36 11.76
N ASP A 177 -16.19 3.68 10.63
CA ASP A 177 -14.85 3.19 10.29
C ASP A 177 -13.93 4.39 10.48
N TYR A 178 -12.89 4.24 11.27
CA TYR A 178 -11.92 5.28 11.51
C TYR A 178 -10.62 4.92 10.80
N ALA A 179 -10.11 5.82 9.96
CA ALA A 179 -8.77 5.66 9.42
C ALA A 179 -7.76 5.76 10.56
N PHE A 180 -6.83 4.83 10.62
CA PHE A 180 -5.74 4.86 11.61
C PHE A 180 -4.36 4.83 10.97
N GLU A 181 -4.27 4.44 9.69
CA GLU A 181 -3.02 4.40 8.96
C GLU A 181 -3.26 4.61 7.46
N LEU A 182 -2.45 5.48 6.86
CA LEU A 182 -2.33 5.65 5.42
C LEU A 182 -0.95 5.16 5.00
N ARG A 183 -0.87 4.31 3.99
CA ARG A 183 0.39 3.84 3.40
C ARG A 183 0.46 4.32 1.97
N VAL A 184 1.59 4.88 1.58
CA VAL A 184 1.80 5.39 0.23
C VAL A 184 3.03 4.75 -0.38
N ARG A 185 2.94 4.46 -1.68
CA ARG A 185 4.07 4.09 -2.52
C ARG A 185 4.10 4.98 -3.75
N THR A 186 5.21 5.66 -3.96
CA THR A 186 5.43 6.50 -5.14
C THR A 186 6.48 5.85 -6.03
N ARG A 187 6.14 5.62 -7.30
CA ARG A 187 7.02 4.99 -8.27
C ARG A 187 8.16 5.94 -8.61
N GLU A 188 9.38 5.53 -8.30
CA GLU A 188 10.62 6.17 -8.73
C GLU A 188 11.23 5.37 -9.88
N SER A 189 12.32 5.88 -10.46
CA SER A 189 13.08 5.12 -11.45
C SER A 189 13.68 3.86 -10.81
N GLY A 190 13.16 2.68 -11.17
CA GLY A 190 13.65 1.37 -10.74
C GLY A 190 13.22 0.90 -9.36
N ASP A 191 12.50 1.70 -8.56
CA ASP A 191 12.09 1.34 -7.20
C ASP A 191 10.79 2.07 -6.79
N TRP A 192 10.35 1.84 -5.55
CA TRP A 192 9.26 2.55 -4.90
C TRP A 192 9.78 3.32 -3.69
N ALA A 193 9.53 4.63 -3.66
CA ALA A 193 9.50 5.37 -2.41
C ALA A 193 8.29 4.91 -1.58
N VAL A 194 8.47 4.81 -0.27
CA VAL A 194 7.44 4.34 0.65
C VAL A 194 7.31 5.31 1.82
N ASP A 195 6.09 5.54 2.26
CA ASP A 195 5.80 6.26 3.50
C ASP A 195 4.54 5.69 4.16
N VAL A 196 4.44 5.86 5.47
CA VAL A 196 3.27 5.55 6.27
C VAL A 196 2.94 6.77 7.10
N PHE A 197 1.71 7.25 6.98
CA PHE A 197 1.18 8.38 7.73
C PHE A 197 0.24 7.86 8.83
N ARG A 198 0.40 8.41 10.03
CA ARG A 198 -0.41 8.08 11.22
C ARG A 198 -0.82 9.34 11.96
N PRO A 199 -1.94 9.33 12.70
CA PRO A 199 -2.31 10.47 13.55
C PRO A 199 -1.24 10.73 14.63
N PHE A 200 -0.59 9.67 15.12
CA PHE A 200 0.45 9.72 16.13
C PHE A 200 1.66 8.91 15.68
N PRO A 201 2.69 9.54 15.08
CA PRO A 201 3.94 8.87 14.74
C PRO A 201 4.68 8.33 15.98
N THR A 202 4.57 9.01 17.12
CA THR A 202 5.24 8.63 18.39
C THR A 202 4.28 8.56 19.59
N ALA A 203 4.72 7.88 20.65
CA ALA A 203 4.01 7.84 21.92
C ALA A 203 3.80 9.23 22.55
N ASP A 204 4.77 10.13 22.39
CA ASP A 204 4.71 11.49 22.90
C ASP A 204 3.65 12.32 22.17
N ASP A 205 3.50 12.10 20.86
CA ASP A 205 2.44 12.74 20.06
C ASP A 205 1.04 12.38 20.58
N LEU A 206 0.83 11.09 20.90
CA LEU A 206 -0.42 10.62 21.48
C LEU A 206 -0.65 11.24 22.87
N ALA A 207 0.36 11.20 23.75
CA ALA A 207 0.26 11.74 25.11
C ALA A 207 -0.04 13.25 25.11
N LYS A 208 0.62 14.00 24.22
CA LYS A 208 0.37 15.43 24.02
C LYS A 208 -1.08 15.68 23.61
N ARG A 209 -1.58 14.95 22.61
CA ARG A 209 -2.96 15.14 22.12
C ARG A 209 -4.02 14.78 23.16
N ILE A 210 -3.80 13.71 23.95
CA ILE A 210 -4.67 13.37 25.07
C ILE A 210 -4.70 14.50 26.10
N THR A 211 -3.55 15.08 26.44
CA THR A 211 -3.47 16.18 27.41
C THR A 211 -4.23 17.43 26.94
N GLU A 212 -4.19 17.74 25.63
CA GLU A 212 -4.96 18.84 25.04
C GLU A 212 -6.47 18.61 25.12
N LEU A 213 -6.95 17.40 24.82
CA LEU A 213 -8.38 17.08 24.76
C LEU A 213 -9.00 16.76 26.12
N LYS A 214 -8.21 16.26 27.07
CA LYS A 214 -8.64 15.83 28.40
C LYS A 214 -7.65 16.31 29.47
N PRO A 215 -7.62 17.62 29.79
CA PRO A 215 -6.66 18.16 30.77
C PRO A 215 -6.82 17.58 32.18
N ASN A 216 -7.96 16.98 32.50
CA ASN A 216 -8.25 16.29 33.77
C ASN A 216 -8.10 14.77 33.67
N TRP A 217 -7.29 14.25 32.75
CA TRP A 217 -7.10 12.81 32.53
C TRP A 217 -6.70 12.03 33.79
N GLN A 218 -6.05 12.67 34.77
CA GLN A 218 -5.66 12.06 36.05
C GLN A 218 -6.86 11.59 36.87
N GLN A 219 -8.05 12.17 36.65
CA GLN A 219 -9.29 11.79 37.33
C GLN A 219 -9.95 10.55 36.71
N GLN A 220 -9.44 10.08 35.56
CA GLN A 220 -9.95 8.92 34.84
C GLN A 220 -8.95 7.77 34.96
N PRO A 221 -9.21 6.75 35.81
CA PRO A 221 -8.18 5.76 36.17
C PRO A 221 -7.53 5.04 34.98
N GLN A 222 -8.32 4.66 33.97
CA GLN A 222 -7.80 3.98 32.76
C GLN A 222 -6.97 4.91 31.89
N LEU A 223 -7.42 6.16 31.70
CA LEU A 223 -6.66 7.15 30.95
C LEU A 223 -5.36 7.54 31.68
N ALA A 224 -5.39 7.65 33.01
CA ALA A 224 -4.20 7.86 33.82
C ALA A 224 -3.21 6.71 33.71
N GLN A 225 -3.67 5.45 33.66
CA GLN A 225 -2.82 4.29 33.39
C GLN A 225 -2.16 4.37 32.02
N LEU A 226 -2.92 4.73 30.97
CA LEU A 226 -2.37 4.93 29.64
C LEU A 226 -1.32 6.07 29.64
N MET A 227 -1.63 7.22 30.21
CA MET A 227 -0.70 8.36 30.25
C MET A 227 0.59 8.05 31.01
N ASN A 228 0.48 7.36 32.15
CA ASN A 228 1.64 6.85 32.87
C ASN A 228 2.44 5.89 31.98
N HIS A 229 1.79 4.94 31.31
CA HIS A 229 2.44 4.03 30.37
C HIS A 229 3.16 4.77 29.24
N LEU A 230 2.54 5.79 28.63
CA LEU A 230 3.14 6.58 27.55
C LEU A 230 4.39 7.34 28.00
N SER A 231 4.42 7.80 29.26
CA SER A 231 5.56 8.54 29.84
C SER A 231 6.79 7.68 30.15
N GLN A 232 6.64 6.35 30.18
CA GLN A 232 7.73 5.44 30.53
C GLN A 232 8.46 4.92 29.28
N PRO A 233 9.79 4.78 29.33
CA PRO A 233 10.55 4.10 28.29
C PRO A 233 10.02 2.68 28.03
N LEU A 234 10.10 2.23 26.78
CA LEU A 234 9.75 0.85 26.45
C LEU A 234 10.65 -0.14 27.22
N PRO A 235 10.11 -1.25 27.77
CA PRO A 235 10.94 -2.30 28.35
C PRO A 235 11.94 -2.84 27.32
N ALA A 236 13.14 -3.24 27.77
CA ALA A 236 14.21 -3.77 26.91
C ALA A 236 13.93 -5.18 26.34
N ARG A 237 12.67 -5.62 26.30
CA ARG A 237 12.26 -6.94 25.83
C ARG A 237 12.01 -6.93 24.32
N ARG A 238 12.65 -7.86 23.61
CA ARG A 238 12.41 -8.12 22.19
C ARG A 238 11.48 -9.29 21.99
N PHE A 239 10.68 -9.20 20.94
CA PHE A 239 9.80 -10.25 20.42
C PHE A 239 10.22 -10.55 18.99
N SER A 240 9.76 -11.67 18.43
CA SER A 240 10.03 -12.02 17.03
C SER A 240 8.72 -12.25 16.29
N LEU A 241 8.67 -11.76 15.05
CA LEU A 241 7.64 -12.08 14.07
C LEU A 241 8.32 -12.75 12.87
N THR A 242 7.81 -13.90 12.45
CA THR A 242 8.42 -14.70 11.38
C THR A 242 7.34 -15.43 10.61
N ASP A 243 7.51 -15.52 9.30
CA ASP A 243 6.65 -16.37 8.47
C ASP A 243 6.94 -17.86 8.67
N TYR A 244 5.97 -18.68 8.29
CA TYR A 244 6.05 -20.13 8.44
C TYR A 244 6.67 -20.82 7.22
N GLN A 245 7.41 -20.12 6.35
CA GLN A 245 8.01 -20.73 5.16
C GLN A 245 9.33 -21.45 5.51
N PRO A 246 9.38 -22.80 5.49
CA PRO A 246 10.58 -23.58 5.84
C PRO A 246 11.73 -23.45 4.85
N GLY A 247 11.47 -23.16 3.57
CA GLY A 247 12.51 -23.05 2.56
C GLY A 247 13.25 -21.71 2.64
N ARG A 248 12.60 -20.65 2.16
CA ARG A 248 13.12 -19.27 2.24
C ARG A 248 12.12 -18.38 2.95
N ARG A 249 12.47 -17.99 4.18
CA ARG A 249 11.75 -16.96 4.93
C ARG A 249 11.73 -15.65 4.14
N VAL A 250 10.55 -15.06 4.06
CA VAL A 250 10.28 -13.79 3.38
C VAL A 250 10.30 -12.65 4.39
N PHE A 251 9.84 -12.93 5.60
CA PHE A 251 9.73 -12.02 6.71
C PHE A 251 10.24 -12.67 8.00
N GLN A 252 11.29 -12.09 8.56
CA GLN A 252 11.74 -12.37 9.91
C GLN A 252 12.24 -11.05 10.51
N GLN A 253 11.65 -10.64 11.63
CA GLN A 253 12.07 -9.43 12.34
C GLN A 253 11.98 -9.66 13.85
N SER A 254 12.91 -9.06 14.60
CA SER A 254 12.81 -8.92 16.05
C SER A 254 12.80 -7.45 16.45
N MET A 255 11.79 -7.03 17.22
CA MET A 255 11.56 -5.65 17.69
C MET A 255 11.02 -5.66 19.13
N GLY A 256 10.96 -4.50 19.77
CA GLY A 256 10.13 -4.30 20.95
C GLY A 256 8.64 -4.39 20.61
N GLN A 257 7.81 -4.53 21.63
CA GLN A 257 6.35 -4.48 21.48
C GLN A 257 5.78 -3.55 22.56
N ASP A 258 5.03 -2.53 22.13
CA ASP A 258 4.37 -1.60 23.03
C ASP A 258 2.87 -1.88 23.09
N VAL A 259 2.42 -2.58 24.14
CA VAL A 259 1.00 -2.93 24.33
C VAL A 259 0.33 -1.81 25.11
N LEU A 260 -0.47 -0.99 24.43
CA LEU A 260 -1.17 0.14 25.05
C LEU A 260 -2.31 -0.35 25.96
N PRO A 261 -2.39 0.16 27.21
CA PRO A 261 -3.56 0.01 28.04
C PRO A 261 -4.82 0.57 27.34
N ALA A 262 -5.99 0.05 27.73
CA ALA A 262 -7.26 0.56 27.25
C ALA A 262 -7.46 2.03 27.67
N VAL A 263 -8.09 2.82 26.80
CA VAL A 263 -8.37 4.25 27.05
C VAL A 263 -9.51 4.41 28.06
N GLY A 264 -10.54 3.55 27.99
CA GLY A 264 -11.73 3.63 28.83
C GLY A 264 -12.79 4.65 28.37
N ASP A 265 -12.51 5.38 27.30
CA ASP A 265 -13.39 6.40 26.72
C ASP A 265 -13.35 6.24 25.18
N ASP A 266 -14.33 5.55 24.63
CA ASP A 266 -14.43 5.31 23.18
C ASP A 266 -14.66 6.60 22.39
N GLN A 267 -15.33 7.60 23.00
CA GLN A 267 -15.53 8.91 22.36
C GLN A 267 -14.21 9.67 22.22
N LEU A 268 -13.32 9.54 23.21
CA LEU A 268 -11.97 10.09 23.10
C LEU A 268 -11.19 9.41 21.97
N VAL A 269 -11.24 8.07 21.85
CA VAL A 269 -10.56 7.35 20.75
C VAL A 269 -11.08 7.80 19.39
N ALA A 270 -12.41 7.88 19.21
CA ALA A 270 -13.02 8.39 17.99
C ALA A 270 -12.53 9.82 17.67
N THR A 271 -12.57 10.71 18.67
CA THR A 271 -12.10 12.10 18.52
C THR A 271 -10.62 12.18 18.14
N LEU A 272 -9.77 11.33 18.74
CA LEU A 272 -8.34 11.26 18.41
C LEU A 272 -8.13 10.87 16.95
N LEU A 273 -8.84 9.86 16.45
CA LEU A 273 -8.71 9.37 15.08
C LEU A 273 -9.32 10.32 14.04
N GLU A 274 -10.42 10.99 14.36
CA GLU A 274 -11.15 11.86 13.42
C GLU A 274 -10.52 13.25 13.30
N THR A 275 -10.00 13.81 14.41
CA THR A 275 -9.58 15.23 14.45
C THR A 275 -8.08 15.45 14.31
N THR A 276 -7.27 14.38 14.38
CA THR A 276 -5.81 14.53 14.34
C THR A 276 -5.30 14.40 12.92
N THR A 277 -4.59 15.43 12.45
CA THR A 277 -3.88 15.40 11.18
C THR A 277 -2.78 14.34 11.20
N PHE A 278 -2.75 13.50 10.17
CA PHE A 278 -1.76 12.46 10.03
C PHE A 278 -0.40 13.05 9.65
N ARG A 279 0.66 12.51 10.23
CA ARG A 279 2.05 12.88 9.93
C ARG A 279 2.83 11.66 9.46
N SER A 280 3.87 11.89 8.66
CA SER A 280 4.78 10.85 8.22
C SER A 280 5.40 10.15 9.44
N ALA A 281 5.42 8.83 9.41
CA ALA A 281 6.13 7.97 10.34
C ALA A 281 7.40 7.37 9.70
N HIS A 282 7.79 7.84 8.50
CA HIS A 282 8.99 7.38 7.82
C HIS A 282 10.22 7.53 8.72
N SER A 283 10.98 6.44 8.85
CA SER A 283 12.17 6.35 9.70
C SER A 283 11.96 6.79 11.16
N THR A 284 10.71 6.81 11.64
CA THR A 284 10.36 7.22 13.00
C THR A 284 9.93 6.00 13.81
N ALA A 285 10.63 5.75 14.92
CA ALA A 285 10.20 4.74 15.88
C ALA A 285 9.02 5.29 16.72
N TRP A 286 7.99 4.47 16.92
CA TRP A 286 6.88 4.82 17.80
C TRP A 286 7.35 5.11 19.23
N ARG A 287 8.24 4.24 19.74
CA ARG A 287 8.93 4.41 21.01
C ARG A 287 10.26 3.69 20.98
N VAL A 288 11.24 4.27 21.66
CA VAL A 288 12.54 3.66 21.95
C VAL A 288 12.66 3.43 23.45
N GLY A 289 13.08 2.22 23.83
CA GLY A 289 13.24 1.77 25.19
C GLY A 289 14.68 1.77 25.67
N ALA A 290 14.86 1.32 26.91
CA ALA A 290 16.18 1.05 27.46
C ALA A 290 16.94 0.03 26.58
N GLY A 291 18.25 0.22 26.41
CA GLY A 291 19.09 -0.67 25.59
C GLY A 291 18.85 -0.57 24.08
N GLY A 292 18.21 0.51 23.60
CA GLY A 292 18.01 0.77 22.18
C GLY A 292 16.96 -0.10 21.50
N VAL A 293 16.12 -0.81 22.27
CA VAL A 293 14.99 -1.57 21.74
C VAL A 293 13.92 -0.61 21.25
N SER A 294 13.57 -0.67 19.97
CA SER A 294 12.51 0.15 19.38
C SER A 294 11.33 -0.69 18.92
N THR A 295 10.18 -0.04 18.76
CA THR A 295 9.02 -0.57 18.03
C THR A 295 8.58 0.47 17.00
N ALA A 296 8.11 0.01 15.83
CA ALA A 296 7.68 0.90 14.76
C ALA A 296 6.23 1.38 14.93
N ALA A 297 5.42 0.73 15.77
CA ALA A 297 4.02 1.06 16.04
C ALA A 297 3.59 0.46 17.39
N PRO A 298 2.51 0.97 18.01
CA PRO A 298 1.90 0.31 19.17
C PRO A 298 1.05 -0.89 18.76
N THR A 299 0.68 -1.69 19.77
CA THR A 299 -0.38 -2.70 19.70
C THR A 299 -1.32 -2.54 20.89
N THR A 300 -2.41 -3.28 20.94
CA THR A 300 -3.31 -3.30 22.10
C THR A 300 -4.06 -4.62 22.18
N THR A 301 -4.67 -4.89 23.34
CA THR A 301 -5.68 -5.94 23.53
C THR A 301 -7.09 -5.37 23.61
N ALA A 302 -7.26 -4.05 23.62
CA ALA A 302 -8.57 -3.40 23.65
C ALA A 302 -9.31 -3.57 22.32
N ALA A 303 -10.63 -3.72 22.37
CA ALA A 303 -11.46 -3.89 21.17
C ALA A 303 -11.47 -2.65 20.26
N PHE A 304 -11.36 -1.45 20.85
CA PHE A 304 -11.27 -0.18 20.13
C PHE A 304 -10.17 0.70 20.75
N HIS A 305 -9.27 1.20 19.90
CA HIS A 305 -8.11 2.04 20.26
C HIS A 305 -7.63 2.79 19.01
N ILE A 306 -6.54 3.58 19.10
CA ILE A 306 -5.93 4.26 17.95
C ILE A 306 -5.28 3.28 16.94
N VAL A 307 -5.17 2.00 17.30
CA VAL A 307 -4.75 0.89 16.45
C VAL A 307 -5.63 -0.32 16.76
N PRO A 308 -5.81 -1.28 15.84
CA PRO A 308 -6.62 -2.47 16.08
C PRO A 308 -5.98 -3.39 17.13
N ALA A 309 -6.80 -4.23 17.78
CA ALA A 309 -6.31 -5.26 18.68
C ALA A 309 -5.32 -6.19 17.95
N ASN A 310 -4.23 -6.57 18.63
CA ASN A 310 -3.16 -7.44 18.11
C ASN A 310 -2.50 -6.93 16.82
N TYR A 311 -2.40 -5.60 16.67
CA TYR A 311 -1.68 -4.99 15.56
C TYR A 311 -0.16 -5.26 15.65
N ASP A 312 0.43 -5.75 14.57
CA ASP A 312 1.82 -6.17 14.50
C ASP A 312 2.71 -5.25 13.67
N ALA A 313 2.24 -4.04 13.34
CA ALA A 313 3.10 -3.09 12.63
C ALA A 313 4.30 -2.63 13.47
N GLY A 314 4.35 -2.94 14.76
CA GLY A 314 5.56 -2.77 15.58
C GLY A 314 6.79 -3.48 15.03
N PHE A 315 6.58 -4.57 14.28
CA PHE A 315 7.63 -5.34 13.61
C PHE A 315 7.96 -4.86 12.19
N VAL A 316 7.27 -3.84 11.67
CA VAL A 316 7.41 -3.38 10.29
C VAL A 316 7.89 -1.95 10.33
N GLU A 317 9.21 -1.77 10.20
CA GLU A 317 9.81 -0.45 10.11
C GLU A 317 9.28 0.28 8.87
N VAL A 318 9.04 1.59 9.01
CA VAL A 318 8.54 2.44 7.93
C VAL A 318 9.74 2.93 7.12
N ASP A 319 10.32 2.01 6.36
CA ASP A 319 11.40 2.29 5.42
C ASP A 319 11.31 1.39 4.20
N ARG A 320 12.10 1.74 3.18
CA ARG A 320 12.17 1.04 1.90
C ARG A 320 12.62 -0.41 2.05
N GLN A 321 13.61 -0.69 2.90
CA GLN A 321 14.19 -2.03 3.04
C GLN A 321 13.17 -3.00 3.65
N SER A 322 12.50 -2.61 4.73
CA SER A 322 11.42 -3.34 5.39
C SER A 322 10.27 -3.63 4.42
N CYS A 323 9.82 -2.61 3.68
CA CYS A 323 8.75 -2.71 2.70
C CYS A 323 9.10 -3.60 1.49
N ARG A 324 10.36 -3.66 1.08
CA ARG A 324 10.80 -4.45 -0.08
C ARG A 324 10.80 -5.96 0.17
N ARG A 325 11.05 -6.42 1.41
CA ARG A 325 11.17 -7.85 1.76
C ARG A 325 10.02 -8.69 1.20
N CYS A 326 8.78 -8.24 1.39
CA CYS A 326 7.60 -8.91 0.88
C CYS A 326 7.30 -8.52 -0.57
N HIS A 327 7.43 -7.23 -0.92
CA HIS A 327 6.95 -6.74 -2.22
C HIS A 327 7.81 -7.16 -3.41
N GLU A 328 9.10 -7.41 -3.21
CA GLU A 328 9.97 -7.98 -4.25
C GLU A 328 9.54 -9.38 -4.69
N THR A 329 8.73 -10.09 -3.89
CA THR A 329 8.27 -11.43 -4.22
C THR A 329 7.10 -11.44 -5.20
N THR A 330 6.49 -10.29 -5.51
CA THR A 330 5.40 -10.19 -6.49
C THR A 330 5.76 -10.88 -7.80
N ASN A 331 4.83 -11.66 -8.33
CA ASN A 331 4.94 -12.42 -9.58
C ASN A 331 6.08 -13.48 -9.61
N GLN A 332 6.69 -13.81 -8.46
CA GLN A 332 7.60 -14.94 -8.31
C GLN A 332 6.80 -16.24 -8.10
N ASN A 333 7.30 -17.35 -8.64
CA ASN A 333 6.72 -18.67 -8.40
C ASN A 333 6.89 -19.05 -6.91
N VAL A 334 5.86 -19.65 -6.32
CA VAL A 334 5.80 -20.04 -4.91
C VAL A 334 6.84 -21.09 -4.49
N ASP A 335 7.31 -21.93 -5.43
CA ASP A 335 8.37 -22.94 -5.20
C ASP A 335 9.68 -22.33 -4.69
N ARG A 336 9.91 -21.04 -4.96
CA ARG A 336 11.08 -20.32 -4.44
C ARG A 336 11.08 -20.16 -2.92
N PHE A 337 9.92 -20.24 -2.29
CA PHE A 337 9.76 -20.06 -0.85
C PHE A 337 9.61 -21.40 -0.15
N ASN A 338 9.00 -22.37 -0.83
CA ASN A 338 8.78 -23.69 -0.28
C ASN A 338 8.57 -24.76 -1.35
N ALA A 339 9.65 -25.18 -2.00
CA ALA A 339 9.63 -26.30 -2.94
C ALA A 339 9.21 -27.60 -2.22
N GLY A 340 8.03 -28.14 -2.53
CA GLY A 340 7.53 -29.40 -1.99
C GLY A 340 6.29 -29.31 -1.09
N ARG A 341 5.76 -28.11 -0.79
CA ARG A 341 4.35 -27.96 -0.39
C ARG A 341 3.46 -28.06 -1.61
N ASP A 342 2.17 -28.34 -1.43
CA ASP A 342 1.16 -28.34 -2.50
C ASP A 342 0.76 -26.91 -2.90
N TRP A 343 1.76 -26.03 -2.91
CA TRP A 343 1.65 -24.65 -3.33
C TRP A 343 1.83 -24.55 -4.83
N TYR A 344 0.93 -23.82 -5.47
CA TYR A 344 1.01 -23.60 -6.91
C TYR A 344 0.89 -22.12 -7.28
N GLY A 345 1.31 -21.84 -8.52
CA GLY A 345 1.25 -20.51 -9.10
C GLY A 345 2.27 -19.55 -8.53
N ARG A 346 1.87 -18.29 -8.46
CA ARG A 346 2.76 -17.17 -8.18
C ARG A 346 2.23 -16.33 -7.04
N ILE A 347 3.14 -15.67 -6.33
CA ILE A 347 2.74 -14.57 -5.47
C ILE A 347 2.10 -13.49 -6.35
N ARG A 348 0.92 -13.01 -5.96
CA ARG A 348 0.10 -12.07 -6.71
C ARG A 348 0.81 -10.73 -6.90
N GLY A 349 0.28 -9.93 -7.82
CA GLY A 349 0.83 -8.62 -8.12
C GLY A 349 1.92 -8.65 -9.19
N SER A 350 2.45 -7.46 -9.46
CA SER A 350 3.62 -7.25 -10.33
C SER A 350 4.27 -5.94 -9.91
N ASP A 351 5.58 -5.83 -10.16
CA ASP A 351 6.36 -4.61 -9.91
C ASP A 351 6.15 -4.04 -8.50
N GLY A 352 6.14 -4.93 -7.49
CA GLY A 352 6.04 -4.53 -6.09
C GLY A 352 4.64 -4.11 -5.64
N ILE A 353 3.58 -4.30 -6.42
CA ILE A 353 2.20 -3.96 -6.05
C ILE A 353 1.30 -5.21 -6.09
N PHE A 354 0.75 -5.59 -4.93
CA PHE A 354 -0.11 -6.78 -4.77
C PHE A 354 -1.58 -6.56 -5.14
N SER A 355 -2.01 -5.31 -5.15
CA SER A 355 -3.42 -4.92 -5.05
C SER A 355 -4.01 -4.38 -6.35
N PHE A 356 -3.30 -4.53 -7.46
CA PHE A 356 -3.76 -4.10 -8.77
C PHE A 356 -3.38 -5.16 -9.80
N HIS A 357 -4.28 -5.44 -10.75
CA HIS A 357 -3.99 -6.27 -11.91
C HIS A 357 -4.78 -5.80 -13.14
N PRO A 358 -4.30 -6.09 -14.36
CA PRO A 358 -4.99 -5.71 -15.59
C PRO A 358 -6.12 -6.69 -15.99
N PHE A 359 -6.30 -7.80 -15.27
CA PHE A 359 -7.24 -8.86 -15.66
C PHE A 359 -8.71 -8.52 -15.39
N SER A 360 -9.59 -8.93 -16.30
CA SER A 360 -11.03 -8.88 -16.13
C SER A 360 -11.48 -9.78 -14.98
N ARG A 361 -12.50 -9.39 -14.22
CA ARG A 361 -12.98 -10.21 -13.10
C ARG A 361 -13.51 -11.56 -13.58
N GLU A 362 -14.09 -11.59 -14.77
CA GLU A 362 -14.64 -12.77 -15.44
C GLU A 362 -13.54 -13.76 -15.85
N SER A 363 -12.27 -13.34 -15.85
CA SER A 363 -11.11 -14.19 -16.12
C SER A 363 -10.46 -14.72 -14.84
N ILE A 364 -10.96 -14.35 -13.67
CA ILE A 364 -10.46 -14.83 -12.39
C ILE A 364 -11.25 -16.07 -12.01
N SER A 365 -10.63 -17.24 -12.15
CA SER A 365 -11.24 -18.49 -11.77
C SER A 365 -11.44 -18.56 -10.26
N GLY A 366 -12.69 -18.77 -9.85
CA GLY A 366 -13.07 -19.03 -8.45
C GLY A 366 -13.43 -20.50 -8.22
N ASN A 367 -13.12 -21.38 -9.18
CA ASN A 367 -13.44 -22.81 -9.13
C ASN A 367 -12.28 -23.70 -9.66
N GLY A 368 -11.11 -23.10 -9.90
CA GLY A 368 -9.87 -23.79 -10.27
C GLY A 368 -9.80 -24.24 -11.72
N TYR A 369 -10.89 -24.11 -12.49
CA TYR A 369 -10.85 -24.36 -13.92
C TYR A 369 -10.10 -23.25 -14.65
N SER A 370 -9.40 -23.61 -15.72
CA SER A 370 -8.75 -22.65 -16.61
C SER A 370 -9.79 -21.74 -17.26
N VAL A 371 -9.62 -20.44 -17.09
CA VAL A 371 -10.42 -19.43 -17.79
C VAL A 371 -9.47 -18.62 -18.67
N GLY A 372 -9.89 -18.36 -19.92
CA GLY A 372 -9.13 -17.53 -20.83
C GLY A 372 -8.88 -16.13 -20.26
N VAL A 373 -7.63 -15.68 -20.32
CA VAL A 373 -7.25 -14.34 -19.83
C VAL A 373 -7.87 -13.26 -20.69
N ARG A 374 -8.62 -12.36 -20.06
CA ARG A 374 -9.13 -11.13 -20.65
C ARG A 374 -8.56 -9.96 -19.87
N ILE A 375 -8.19 -8.92 -20.60
CA ILE A 375 -7.73 -7.64 -20.02
C ILE A 375 -8.96 -6.75 -19.80
N ARG A 376 -8.97 -5.97 -18.72
CA ARG A 376 -10.01 -5.01 -18.34
C ARG A 376 -10.22 -3.96 -19.43
N TYR A 377 -11.21 -4.19 -20.30
CA TYR A 377 -11.52 -3.30 -21.41
C TYR A 377 -11.91 -1.90 -20.95
N ASP A 378 -12.66 -1.80 -19.85
CA ASP A 378 -13.05 -0.55 -19.20
C ASP A 378 -11.83 0.30 -18.80
N LEU A 379 -10.81 -0.32 -18.16
CA LEU A 379 -9.58 0.37 -17.79
C LEU A 379 -8.75 0.77 -19.01
N GLN A 380 -8.77 -0.06 -20.06
CA GLN A 380 -8.04 0.22 -21.29
C GLN A 380 -8.65 1.39 -22.06
N GLN A 381 -9.97 1.43 -22.20
CA GLN A 381 -10.69 2.55 -22.82
C GLN A 381 -10.50 3.86 -22.05
N ALA A 382 -10.43 3.77 -20.72
CA ALA A 382 -10.20 4.91 -19.86
C ALA A 382 -8.72 5.37 -19.81
N GLY A 383 -7.81 4.74 -20.55
CA GLY A 383 -6.38 5.06 -20.56
C GLY A 383 -5.67 4.78 -19.23
N VAL A 384 -6.25 3.95 -18.35
CA VAL A 384 -5.62 3.53 -17.10
C VAL A 384 -4.60 2.43 -17.36
N ILE A 385 -4.88 1.54 -18.31
CA ILE A 385 -3.96 0.48 -18.72
C ILE A 385 -3.74 0.46 -20.23
N ALA A 386 -2.58 -0.03 -20.67
CA ALA A 386 -2.26 -0.22 -22.08
C ALA A 386 -1.37 -1.46 -22.27
N LYS A 387 -1.40 -2.07 -23.46
CA LYS A 387 -0.38 -3.04 -23.84
C LYS A 387 0.95 -2.31 -24.03
N TYR A 388 2.04 -2.85 -23.50
CA TYR A 388 3.36 -2.29 -23.69
C TYR A 388 3.71 -2.22 -25.20
N ASP A 389 4.38 -1.12 -25.54
CA ASP A 389 4.82 -0.76 -26.89
C ASP A 389 6.06 0.14 -26.70
N PRO A 390 7.26 -0.32 -27.10
CA PRO A 390 8.50 0.42 -26.85
C PRO A 390 8.55 1.78 -27.56
N ALA A 391 7.81 1.97 -28.65
CA ALA A 391 7.74 3.27 -29.34
C ALA A 391 6.90 4.30 -28.55
N ARG A 392 6.01 3.84 -27.67
CA ARG A 392 5.08 4.69 -26.90
C ARG A 392 5.37 4.73 -25.41
N HIS A 393 6.13 3.77 -24.91
CA HIS A 393 6.39 3.57 -23.48
C HIS A 393 7.90 3.53 -23.23
N PRO A 394 8.59 4.68 -23.29
CA PRO A 394 10.04 4.74 -23.17
C PRO A 394 10.49 4.28 -21.78
N GLN A 395 11.68 3.67 -21.71
CA GLN A 395 12.26 3.16 -20.47
C GLN A 395 12.49 4.23 -19.41
N SER A 396 12.67 5.49 -19.80
CA SER A 396 12.77 6.62 -18.87
C SER A 396 11.50 6.83 -18.04
N ILE A 397 10.34 6.39 -18.54
CA ILE A 397 9.05 6.49 -17.85
C ILE A 397 8.70 5.17 -17.15
N TYR A 398 8.97 4.02 -17.75
CA TYR A 398 8.52 2.72 -17.23
C TYR A 398 9.61 1.90 -16.53
N SER A 399 10.78 2.50 -16.29
CA SER A 399 12.02 1.81 -15.92
C SER A 399 12.41 0.71 -16.92
N SER A 400 13.60 0.13 -16.81
CA SER A 400 13.96 -1.04 -17.61
C SER A 400 13.03 -2.19 -17.21
N ILE A 401 12.15 -2.65 -18.10
CA ILE A 401 11.40 -3.89 -17.91
C ILE A 401 12.42 -5.03 -18.03
N PRO A 402 12.88 -5.67 -16.93
CA PRO A 402 14.09 -6.51 -16.93
C PRO A 402 13.93 -7.82 -17.73
N TYR A 403 12.74 -8.03 -18.32
CA TYR A 403 12.31 -9.27 -18.96
C TYR A 403 11.76 -9.04 -20.38
N LEU A 404 11.92 -7.85 -20.95
CA LEU A 404 11.61 -7.56 -22.36
C LEU A 404 12.87 -7.30 -23.21
N VAL A 405 14.04 -7.40 -22.59
CA VAL A 405 15.32 -7.33 -23.28
C VAL A 405 15.89 -8.74 -23.22
N GLU A 406 15.94 -9.39 -24.38
CA GLU A 406 16.87 -10.52 -24.61
C GLU A 406 18.31 -10.05 -24.43
#